data_AF-A0A518HUS4-F1
#
_entry.id   AF-A0A518HUS4-F1
#
_cell.length_a   1.000
_cell.length_b   1.000
_cell.length_c   1.000
_cell.angle_alpha   90.00
_cell.angle_beta   90.00
_cell.angle_gamma   90.00
#
_symmetry.space_group_name_H-M   'P 1'
#
loop_
_entity.id
_entity.type
_entity.pdbx_description
1 polymer ?
#
loop_
_entity_poly.entity_id
_entity_poly.type
_entity_poly.pdbx_seq_one_letter_code
_entity_poly.pdbx_strand_id
1 'polypeptide(L)'
;MRFGLRALLVVTAVTALWIALIQLVPPLAFLLFALAAFQTLALPVVFVLIGLTSPQKGTVLDVQSNATFMALLAAWKISVVLCGTFYFAAWMQELAG
;
A
#
# COMPACT_ATOMS: atom_id res chain seq x y z
N MET A 1 22.24 9.38 -11.52
CA MET A 1 22.69 8.86 -10.20
C MET A 1 21.91 9.36 -8.99
N ARG A 2 21.46 10.64 -8.90
CA ARG A 2 20.75 11.17 -7.72
C ARG A 2 19.38 10.51 -7.41
N PHE A 3 18.63 10.08 -8.44
CA PHE A 3 17.32 9.46 -8.26
C PHE A 3 17.42 8.07 -7.61
N GLY A 4 18.37 7.24 -8.06
CA GLY A 4 18.61 5.92 -7.48
C GLY A 4 18.99 5.97 -6.00
N LEU A 5 19.85 6.92 -5.62
CA LEU A 5 20.25 7.09 -4.22
C LEU A 5 19.07 7.49 -3.31
N ARG A 6 18.21 8.41 -3.77
CA ARG A 6 17.02 8.84 -3.01
C ARG A 6 16.01 7.70 -2.85
N ALA A 7 15.75 6.95 -3.91
CA ALA A 7 14.85 5.80 -3.85
C ALA A 7 15.39 4.73 -2.87
N LEU A 8 16.69 4.44 -2.94
CA LEU A 8 17.33 3.49 -2.04
C LEU A 8 17.24 3.94 -0.57
N LEU A 9 17.48 5.23 -0.29
CA LEU A 9 17.35 5.79 1.05
C LEU A 9 15.93 5.69 1.60
N VAL A 10 14.92 5.98 0.76
CA VAL A 10 13.51 5.86 1.16
C VAL A 10 13.16 4.41 1.49
N VAL A 11 13.52 3.46 0.62
CA VAL A 11 13.26 2.03 0.86
C VAL A 11 13.94 1.58 2.15
N THR A 12 15.22 1.93 2.33
CA THR A 12 15.98 1.53 3.53
C THR A 12 15.38 2.12 4.80
N ALA A 13 14.96 3.40 4.78
CA ALA A 13 14.32 4.05 5.91
C ALA A 13 12.96 3.41 6.26
N VAL A 14 12.14 3.10 5.26
CA VAL A 14 10.83 2.45 5.45
C VAL A 14 11.01 1.04 6.01
N THR A 15 11.96 0.25 5.50
CA THR A 15 12.25 -1.08 6.02
C THR A 15 12.78 -1.01 7.46
N ALA A 16 13.70 -0.09 7.77
CA ALA A 16 14.21 0.10 9.12
C ALA A 16 13.09 0.50 10.10
N LEU A 17 12.16 1.35 9.67
CA LEU A 17 11.00 1.73 10.47
C LEU A 17 10.11 0.53 10.78
N TRP A 18 9.84 -0.33 9.78
CA TRP A 18 9.07 -1.55 10.00
C TRP A 18 9.75 -2.51 10.97
N ILE A 19 11.06 -2.73 10.81
CA ILE A 19 11.85 -3.57 11.72
C ILE A 19 11.77 -3.02 13.14
N ALA A 20 11.97 -1.71 13.33
CA ALA A 20 11.86 -1.05 14.62
C ALA A 20 10.46 -1.20 15.23
N LEU A 21 9.41 -1.05 14.41
CA LEU A 21 8.02 -1.18 14.86
C LEU A 21 7.70 -2.61 15.31
N ILE A 22 8.18 -3.62 14.56
CA ILE A 22 7.99 -5.05 14.90
C ILE A 22 8.70 -5.38 16.23
N GLN A 23 9.90 -4.83 16.47
CA GLN A 23 10.68 -5.11 17.68
C GLN A 23 10.15 -4.34 18.91
N LEU A 24 9.80 -3.06 18.74
CA LEU A 24 9.41 -2.19 19.86
C LEU A 24 7.93 -2.32 20.22
N VAL A 25 7.05 -2.42 19.22
CA VAL A 25 5.59 -2.45 19.41
C VAL A 25 4.94 -3.44 18.43
N PRO A 26 5.15 -4.76 18.60
CA PRO A 26 4.61 -5.78 17.71
C PRO A 26 3.09 -5.65 17.45
N PRO A 27 2.22 -5.42 18.46
CA PRO A 27 0.78 -5.33 18.24
C PRO A 27 0.38 -4.23 17.25
N LEU A 28 1.08 -3.09 17.28
CA LEU A 28 0.83 -1.98 16.37
C LEU A 28 1.28 -2.32 14.95
N ALA A 29 2.42 -2.99 14.80
CA ALA A 29 2.90 -3.45 13.50
C ALA A 29 1.92 -4.42 12.83
N PHE A 30 1.44 -5.42 13.58
CA PHE A 30 0.45 -6.38 13.07
C PHE A 30 -0.92 -5.73 12.80
N LEU A 31 -1.34 -4.75 13.61
CA LEU A 31 -2.58 -4.00 13.36
C LEU A 31 -2.51 -3.20 12.05
N LEU A 32 -1.41 -2.48 11.82
CA LEU A 32 -1.19 -1.73 10.58
C LEU A 32 -1.13 -2.67 9.36
N PHE A 33 -0.46 -3.81 9.51
CA PHE A 33 -0.44 -4.84 8.48
C PHE A 33 -1.83 -5.41 8.19
N ALA A 34 -2.61 -5.74 9.22
CA ALA A 34 -3.97 -6.27 9.06
C ALA A 34 -4.90 -5.27 8.37
N LEU A 35 -4.82 -3.99 8.73
CA LEU A 35 -5.56 -2.91 8.07
C LEU A 35 -5.16 -2.78 6.60
N ALA A 36 -3.86 -2.76 6.30
CA ALA A 36 -3.36 -2.68 4.93
C ALA A 36 -3.76 -3.92 4.10
N ALA A 37 -3.71 -5.12 4.70
CA ALA A 37 -4.12 -6.36 4.04
C ALA A 37 -5.62 -6.36 3.75
N PHE A 38 -6.44 -5.95 4.72
CA PHE A 38 -7.89 -5.80 4.54
C PHE A 38 -8.21 -4.82 3.40
N GLN A 39 -7.59 -3.64 3.39
CA GLN A 39 -7.79 -2.67 2.31
C GLN A 39 -7.33 -3.20 0.95
N THR A 40 -6.22 -3.92 0.91
CA THR A 40 -5.68 -4.51 -0.32
C THR A 40 -6.65 -5.52 -0.94
N LEU A 41 -7.34 -6.30 -0.11
CA LEU A 41 -8.31 -7.32 -0.54
C LEU A 41 -9.71 -6.74 -0.80
N ALA A 42 -10.16 -5.77 0.00
CA ALA A 42 -11.52 -5.22 -0.07
C ALA A 42 -11.70 -4.15 -1.17
N LEU A 43 -10.72 -3.26 -1.34
CA LEU A 43 -10.84 -2.13 -2.27
C LEU A 43 -11.01 -2.53 -3.75
N PRO A 44 -10.47 -3.64 -4.27
CA PRO A 44 -10.78 -4.10 -5.63
C PRO A 44 -12.27 -4.24 -5.93
N VAL A 45 -13.05 -4.79 -4.98
CA VAL A 45 -14.51 -4.91 -5.14
C VAL A 45 -15.17 -3.53 -5.12
N VAL A 46 -14.71 -2.66 -4.23
CA VAL A 46 -15.19 -1.26 -4.13
C VAL A 46 -14.89 -0.48 -5.42
N PHE A 47 -13.73 -0.69 -6.05
CA PHE A 47 -13.38 -0.08 -7.33
C PHE A 47 -14.32 -0.50 -8.44
N VAL A 48 -14.69 -1.78 -8.52
CA VAL A 48 -15.65 -2.24 -9.52
C VAL A 48 -16.98 -1.51 -9.33
N LEU A 49 -17.50 -1.44 -8.11
CA LEU A 49 -18.77 -0.79 -7.81
C LEU A 49 -18.76 0.72 -8.15
N ILE A 50 -17.73 1.45 -7.72
CA ILE A 50 -17.59 2.88 -7.99
C ILE A 50 -17.27 3.15 -9.47
N GLY A 51 -16.51 2.25 -10.09
CA GLY A 51 -16.19 2.32 -11.51
C GLY A 51 -17.44 2.26 -12.38
N LEU A 52 -18.38 1.37 -12.05
CA LEU A 52 -19.66 1.24 -12.74
C LEU A 52 -20.56 2.48 -12.60
N THR A 53 -20.42 3.26 -11.52
CA THR A 53 -21.15 4.52 -11.35
C THR A 53 -20.43 5.73 -11.95
N SER A 54 -19.27 5.54 -12.57
CA SER A 54 -18.49 6.64 -13.14
C SER A 54 -19.08 7.11 -14.48
N PRO A 55 -18.92 8.40 -14.83
CA PRO A 55 -19.41 8.94 -16.09
C PRO A 55 -18.84 8.17 -17.29
N GLN A 56 -19.64 7.99 -18.34
CA GLN A 56 -19.14 7.43 -19.59
C GLN A 56 -18.56 8.54 -20.47
N LYS A 57 -17.41 8.27 -21.07
CA LYS A 57 -16.80 9.11 -22.11
C LYS A 57 -16.72 8.29 -23.39
N GLY A 58 -17.76 8.40 -24.21
CA GLY A 58 -17.95 7.53 -25.38
C GLY A 58 -18.30 6.10 -24.94
N THR A 59 -17.52 5.12 -25.38
CA THR A 59 -17.73 3.69 -25.06
C THR A 59 -17.01 3.22 -23.80
N VAL A 60 -16.28 4.10 -23.11
CA VAL A 60 -15.44 3.76 -21.95
C VAL A 60 -15.90 4.51 -20.71
N LEU A 61 -15.83 3.85 -19.55
CA LEU A 61 -16.05 4.49 -18.25
C LEU A 61 -14.88 5.42 -17.91
N ASP A 62 -15.15 6.71 -17.70
CA ASP A 62 -14.16 7.72 -17.30
C ASP A 62 -13.97 7.71 -15.78
N VAL A 63 -13.36 6.63 -15.29
CA VAL A 63 -13.03 6.46 -13.87
C VAL A 63 -12.00 7.46 -13.36
N GLN A 64 -11.22 8.09 -14.25
CA GLN A 64 -10.22 9.10 -13.88
C GLN A 64 -10.85 10.43 -13.47
N SER A 65 -12.00 10.77 -14.06
CA SER A 65 -12.80 11.94 -13.66
C SER A 65 -13.41 11.80 -12.26
N ASN A 66 -13.49 10.58 -11.72
CA ASN A 66 -14.05 10.30 -10.42
C ASN A 66 -13.00 10.46 -9.31
N ALA A 67 -13.05 11.58 -8.59
CA ALA A 67 -12.12 11.89 -7.51
C ALA A 67 -12.09 10.81 -6.41
N THR A 68 -13.25 10.23 -6.08
CA THR A 68 -13.35 9.16 -5.07
C THR A 68 -12.62 7.91 -5.53
N PHE A 69 -12.78 7.54 -6.80
CA PHE A 69 -12.07 6.39 -7.38
C PHE A 69 -10.55 6.60 -7.32
N MET A 70 -10.07 7.78 -7.70
CA MET A 70 -8.64 8.10 -7.68
C MET A 70 -8.05 8.16 -6.26
N ALA A 71 -8.79 8.69 -5.28
CA ALA A 71 -8.38 8.72 -3.88
C ALA A 71 -8.26 7.31 -3.31
N LEU A 72 -9.28 6.47 -3.54
CA LEU A 72 -9.25 5.08 -3.11
C LEU A 72 -8.14 4.29 -3.81
N LEU A 73 -7.87 4.56 -5.10
CA LEU A 73 -6.80 3.92 -5.87
C LEU A 73 -5.43 4.24 -5.28
N ALA A 74 -5.22 5.48 -4.84
CA ALA A 74 -4.00 5.87 -4.14
C ALA A 74 -3.87 5.13 -2.79
N ALA A 75 -4.95 5.09 -2.00
CA ALA A 75 -4.97 4.36 -0.72
C ALA A 75 -4.70 2.86 -0.90
N TRP A 76 -5.27 2.24 -1.93
CA TRP A 76 -5.02 0.83 -2.26
C TRP A 76 -3.55 0.59 -2.64
N LYS A 77 -2.96 1.43 -3.50
CA LYS A 77 -1.54 1.33 -3.85
C LYS A 77 -0.64 1.45 -2.62
N ILE A 78 -0.93 2.39 -1.72
CA ILE A 78 -0.19 2.54 -0.46
C ILE A 78 -0.33 1.28 0.39
N SER A 79 -1.53 0.72 0.50
CA SER A 79 -1.78 -0.51 1.25
C SER A 79 -0.99 -1.70 0.72
N VAL A 80 -0.96 -1.89 -0.61
CA VAL A 80 -0.14 -2.93 -1.26
C VAL A 80 1.34 -2.75 -0.92
N VAL A 81 1.85 -1.52 -1.01
CA VAL A 81 3.25 -1.21 -0.68
C VAL A 81 3.55 -1.45 0.80
N LEU A 82 2.64 -1.08 1.70
CA LEU A 82 2.78 -1.33 3.13
C LEU A 82 2.82 -2.84 3.44
N CYS A 83 1.95 -3.64 2.83
CA CYS A 83 1.98 -5.10 2.96
C CYS A 83 3.30 -5.69 2.47
N GLY A 84 3.76 -5.28 1.27
CA GLY A 84 5.02 -5.78 0.70
C GLY A 84 6.24 -5.40 1.53
N THR A 85 6.30 -4.17 2.03
CA THR A 85 7.40 -3.68 2.88
C THR A 85 7.41 -4.33 4.26
N PHE A 86 6.23 -4.61 4.85
CA PHE A 86 6.12 -5.39 6.08
C PHE A 86 6.64 -6.82 5.89
N TYR A 87 6.19 -7.52 4.84
CA TYR A 87 6.64 -8.88 4.56
C TYR A 87 8.15 -8.95 4.32
N PHE A 88 8.70 -8.01 3.55
CA PHE A 88 10.15 -7.90 3.34
C PHE A 88 10.91 -7.63 4.65
N ALA A 89 10.39 -6.75 5.51
CA ALA A 89 10.99 -6.47 6.81
C ALA A 89 10.97 -7.68 7.75
N ALA A 90 9.86 -8.41 7.79
CA ALA A 90 9.73 -9.64 8.57
C ALA A 90 10.71 -10.72 8.08
N TRP A 91 10.80 -10.92 6.77
CA TRP A 91 11.76 -11.85 6.16
C TRP A 91 13.21 -11.49 6.47
N MET A 92 13.57 -10.19 6.41
CA MET A 92 14.90 -9.71 6.78
C MET A 92 15.22 -9.93 8.27
N GLN A 93 14.22 -9.85 9.16
CA GLN A 93 14.42 -10.19 10.57
C GLN A 93 14.67 -11.69 10.77
N GLU A 94 13.92 -12.55 10.07
CA GLU A 94 14.14 -14.01 10.13
C GLU A 94 15.53 -14.40 9.63
N LEU A 95 16.08 -13.71 8.63
CA LEU A 95 17.45 -13.95 8.15
C LEU A 95 18.55 -13.44 9.09
N ALA A 96 18.23 -12.50 9.97
CA ALA A 96 19.19 -11.86 10.88
C ALA A 96 19.22 -12.48 12.28
N GLY A 97 18.23 -13.33 12.62
CA GLY A 97 18.16 -14.09 13.86
C GLY A 97 18.69 -15.51 13.71
#